data_AF-A0A2P2E4F0-F1
#
_entry.id   AF-A0A2P2E4F0-F1
#
_cell.length_a   1.000
_cell.length_b   1.000
_cell.length_c   1.000
_cell.angle_alpha   90.00
_cell.angle_beta   90.00
_cell.angle_gamma   90.00
#
_symmetry.space_group_name_H-M   'P 1'
#
loop_
_entity.id
_entity.type
_entity.pdbx_description
1 polymer ?
#
loop_
_entity_poly.entity_id
_entity_poly.type
_entity_poly.pdbx_seq_one_letter_code
_entity_poly.pdbx_strand_id
1 'polypeptide(L)'
;MFLVPSPYHYDLYEEFVQEKKIYHFWKILLYGSGWFCFLFYIVLVFGYHVREAKFFLLDVLGLLLRFSGIVLFKQFEIPKILLYCLDKDPYLHRSAWKTFRKHREEILFHFFTLWKGKFFQRELLQITEEELTIRLTQLTQRRYNWKRISLFYFSSLSLLIIYILKILLG
;
A
#
# COMPACT_ATOMS: atom_id res chain seq x y z
N MET A 1 -35.59 -27.10 -7.47
CA MET A 1 -34.82 -26.11 -6.68
C MET A 1 -33.73 -25.59 -7.60
N PHE A 2 -33.96 -24.45 -8.24
CA PHE A 2 -33.01 -23.88 -9.19
C PHE A 2 -31.76 -23.41 -8.43
N LEU A 3 -30.60 -23.99 -8.73
CA LEU A 3 -29.31 -23.44 -8.37
C LEU A 3 -29.17 -22.13 -9.15
N VAL A 4 -29.58 -21.02 -8.54
CA VAL A 4 -29.13 -19.70 -8.99
C VAL A 4 -27.61 -19.72 -8.85
N PRO A 5 -26.83 -19.62 -9.94
CA PRO A 5 -25.39 -19.51 -9.81
C PRO A 5 -25.12 -18.23 -9.02
N SER A 6 -24.54 -18.40 -7.83
CA SER A 6 -24.02 -17.30 -7.04
C SER A 6 -23.08 -16.47 -7.93
N PRO A 7 -23.26 -15.14 -8.04
CA PRO A 7 -22.42 -14.28 -8.87
C PRO A 7 -20.97 -14.18 -8.34
N TYR A 8 -20.66 -14.87 -7.25
CA TYR A 8 -19.38 -14.86 -6.55
C TYR A 8 -18.46 -16.01 -6.95
N HIS A 9 -18.29 -16.26 -8.26
CA HIS A 9 -16.99 -16.76 -8.75
C HIS A 9 -15.99 -15.59 -8.81
N TYR A 10 -15.92 -14.83 -7.71
CA TYR A 10 -14.89 -13.82 -7.49
C TYR A 10 -13.64 -14.60 -7.10
N ASP A 11 -12.61 -14.55 -7.94
CA ASP A 11 -11.32 -15.09 -7.56
C ASP A 11 -10.66 -14.11 -6.58
N LEU A 12 -11.02 -14.24 -5.30
CA LEU A 12 -10.49 -13.43 -4.20
C LEU A 12 -8.96 -13.50 -4.11
N TYR A 13 -8.36 -14.58 -4.64
CA TYR A 13 -6.92 -14.70 -4.74
C TYR A 13 -6.36 -13.82 -5.87
N GLU A 14 -7.01 -13.75 -7.04
CA GLU A 14 -6.62 -12.80 -8.08
C GLU A 14 -6.71 -11.35 -7.60
N GLU A 15 -7.74 -10.99 -6.83
CA GLU A 15 -7.85 -9.66 -6.24
C GLU A 15 -6.65 -9.36 -5.31
N PHE A 16 -6.26 -10.33 -4.47
CA PHE A 16 -5.06 -10.22 -3.64
C PHE A 16 -3.78 -10.05 -4.45
N VAL A 17 -3.61 -10.81 -5.54
CA VAL A 17 -2.45 -10.71 -6.42
C VAL A 17 -2.41 -9.34 -7.12
N GLN A 18 -3.55 -8.83 -7.57
CA GLN A 18 -3.66 -7.49 -8.15
C GLN A 18 -3.33 -6.40 -7.12
N GLU A 19 -3.85 -6.51 -5.90
CA GLU A 19 -3.57 -5.58 -4.81
C GLU A 19 -2.06 -5.50 -4.52
N LYS A 20 -1.39 -6.65 -4.42
CA LYS A 20 0.07 -6.75 -4.25
C LYS A 20 0.84 -6.09 -5.39
N LYS A 21 0.43 -6.30 -6.64
CA LYS A 21 1.05 -5.67 -7.83
C LYS A 21 0.90 -4.16 -7.81
N ILE A 22 -0.31 -3.66 -7.52
CA ILE A 22 -0.60 -2.23 -7.41
C ILE A 22 0.25 -1.59 -6.32
N TYR A 23 0.27 -2.17 -5.12
CA TYR A 23 1.10 -1.68 -4.02
C TYR A 23 2.59 -1.61 -4.41
N HIS A 24 3.12 -2.69 -5.00
CA HIS A 24 4.52 -2.75 -5.40
C HIS A 24 4.87 -1.72 -6.48
N PHE A 25 4.00 -1.57 -7.49
CA PHE A 25 4.15 -0.57 -8.54
C PHE A 25 4.22 0.85 -7.97
N TRP A 26 3.24 1.24 -7.15
CA TRP A 26 3.21 2.57 -6.55
C TRP A 26 4.38 2.81 -5.59
N LYS A 27 4.81 1.79 -4.85
CA LYS A 27 5.98 1.88 -3.99
C LYS A 27 7.23 2.17 -4.84
N ILE A 28 7.47 1.42 -5.91
CA ILE A 28 8.62 1.67 -6.79
C ILE A 28 8.52 3.05 -7.41
N LEU A 29 7.34 3.45 -7.89
CA LEU A 29 7.15 4.74 -8.52
C LEU A 29 7.48 5.90 -7.57
N LEU A 30 6.94 5.89 -6.35
CA LEU A 30 7.16 6.95 -5.35
C LEU A 30 8.61 6.99 -4.86
N TYR A 31 9.19 5.85 -4.51
CA TYR A 31 10.59 5.81 -4.07
C TYR A 31 11.55 6.15 -5.21
N GLY A 32 11.31 5.61 -6.41
CA GLY A 32 12.13 5.84 -7.59
C GLY A 32 12.09 7.30 -8.04
N SER A 33 10.90 7.89 -8.17
CA SER A 33 10.75 9.32 -8.48
C SER A 33 11.35 10.20 -7.39
N GLY A 34 11.18 9.85 -6.11
CA GLY A 34 11.78 10.59 -5.01
C GLY A 34 13.31 10.58 -5.04
N TRP A 35 13.94 9.44 -5.34
CA TRP A 35 15.38 9.34 -5.55
C TRP A 35 15.86 10.07 -6.80
N PHE A 36 15.09 10.01 -7.88
CA PHE A 36 15.39 10.74 -9.10
C PHE A 36 15.43 12.25 -8.85
N CYS A 37 14.42 12.81 -8.18
CA CYS A 37 14.41 14.23 -7.81
C CYS A 37 15.62 14.63 -6.95
N PHE A 38 15.97 13.80 -5.97
CA PHE A 38 17.13 14.03 -5.11
C PHE A 38 18.46 14.02 -5.87
N LEU A 39 18.68 13.00 -6.70
CA LEU A 39 19.90 12.90 -7.51
C LEU A 39 20.00 14.02 -8.54
N PHE A 40 18.89 14.36 -9.17
CA PHE A 40 18.83 15.46 -10.13
C PHE A 40 19.16 16.80 -9.45
N TYR A 41 18.62 17.05 -8.25
CA TYR A 41 19.00 18.21 -7.44
C TYR A 41 20.50 18.24 -7.11
N ILE A 42 21.08 17.11 -6.67
CA ILE A 42 22.53 17.03 -6.39
C ILE A 42 23.35 17.37 -7.63
N VAL A 43 22.99 16.82 -8.80
CA VAL A 43 23.70 17.10 -10.05
C VAL A 43 23.62 18.58 -10.43
N LEU A 44 22.48 19.24 -10.22
CA LEU A 44 22.33 20.67 -10.47
C LEU A 44 23.23 21.53 -9.55
N VAL A 45 23.24 21.23 -8.25
CA VAL A 45 23.97 22.02 -7.25
C VAL A 45 25.47 21.78 -7.32
N PHE A 46 25.90 20.51 -7.42
CA PHE A 46 27.32 20.15 -7.38
C PHE A 46 27.95 20.02 -8.77
N GLY A 47 27.22 19.52 -9.75
CA GLY A 47 27.73 19.34 -11.11
C GLY A 47 27.67 20.62 -11.94
N TYR A 48 26.51 21.29 -11.96
CA TYR A 48 26.30 22.51 -12.74
C TYR A 48 26.45 23.81 -11.92
N HIS A 49 26.75 23.70 -10.62
CA HIS A 49 26.91 24.85 -9.72
C HIS A 49 25.73 25.83 -9.68
N VAL A 50 24.52 25.34 -9.99
CA VAL A 50 23.30 26.16 -9.95
C VAL A 50 22.87 26.33 -8.50
N ARG A 51 22.81 27.58 -8.03
CA ARG A 51 22.47 27.94 -6.63
C ARG A 51 21.11 28.60 -6.47
N GLU A 52 20.29 28.57 -7.51
CA GLU A 52 18.97 29.18 -7.46
C GLU A 52 18.08 28.44 -6.46
N ALA A 53 17.47 29.19 -5.53
CA ALA A 53 16.64 28.63 -4.47
C ALA A 53 15.45 27.80 -5.01
N LYS A 54 15.00 28.05 -6.24
CA LYS A 54 13.90 27.27 -6.85
C LYS A 54 14.23 25.79 -7.01
N PHE A 55 15.49 25.41 -7.22
CA PHE A 55 15.86 24.00 -7.37
C PHE A 55 15.85 23.24 -6.04
N PHE A 56 15.91 23.92 -4.89
CA PHE A 56 15.69 23.29 -3.59
C PHE A 56 14.29 22.64 -3.48
N LEU A 57 13.31 23.15 -4.23
CA LEU A 57 11.97 22.55 -4.29
C LEU A 57 11.98 21.12 -4.85
N LEU A 58 12.97 20.75 -5.67
CA LEU A 58 13.13 19.38 -6.15
C LEU A 58 13.53 18.42 -5.03
N ASP A 59 14.40 18.85 -4.12
CA ASP A 59 14.77 18.03 -2.96
C ASP A 59 13.59 17.85 -2.00
N VAL A 60 12.87 18.94 -1.71
CA VAL A 60 11.65 18.90 -0.91
C VAL A 60 10.61 17.97 -1.54
N LEU A 61 10.40 18.06 -2.86
CA LEU A 61 9.51 17.16 -3.57
C LEU A 61 9.99 15.69 -3.48
N GLY A 62 11.27 15.45 -3.69
CA GLY A 62 11.86 14.12 -3.58
C GLY A 62 11.72 13.51 -2.19
N LEU A 63 11.83 14.33 -1.13
CA LEU A 63 11.57 13.93 0.25
C LEU A 63 10.09 13.59 0.46
N LEU A 64 9.16 14.44 0.01
CA LEU A 64 7.72 14.18 0.10
C LEU A 64 7.30 12.91 -0.61
N LEU A 65 7.81 12.64 -1.82
CA LEU A 65 7.54 11.42 -2.56
C LEU A 65 8.01 10.16 -1.82
N ARG A 66 9.18 10.21 -1.17
CA ARG A 66 9.67 9.11 -0.32
C ARG A 66 8.80 8.92 0.93
N PHE A 67 8.42 10.01 1.59
CA PHE A 67 7.52 9.97 2.76
C PHE A 67 6.10 9.49 2.41
N SER A 68 5.63 9.75 1.18
CA SER A 68 4.34 9.27 0.68
C SER A 68 4.22 7.74 0.72
N GLY A 69 5.36 7.02 0.74
CA GLY A 69 5.41 5.58 0.95
C GLY A 69 4.74 5.12 2.26
N ILE A 70 4.73 5.96 3.30
CA ILE A 70 4.06 5.66 4.59
C ILE A 70 2.54 5.66 4.41
N VAL A 71 2.00 6.65 3.70
CA VAL A 71 0.57 6.76 3.42
C VAL A 71 0.11 5.60 2.55
N LEU A 72 0.90 5.27 1.52
CA LEU A 72 0.67 4.10 0.68
C LEU A 72 0.70 2.81 1.50
N PHE A 73 1.70 2.65 2.38
CA PHE A 73 1.77 1.51 3.29
C PHE A 73 0.51 1.37 4.13
N LYS A 74 0.05 2.45 4.76
CA LYS A 74 -1.16 2.43 5.59
C LYS A 74 -2.44 2.13 4.82
N GLN A 75 -2.49 2.49 3.54
CA GLN A 75 -3.61 2.13 2.67
C GLN A 75 -3.69 0.62 2.41
N PHE A 76 -2.54 -0.03 2.19
CA PHE A 76 -2.40 -1.45 1.82
C PHE A 76 -1.95 -2.34 2.99
N GLU A 77 -2.00 -1.82 4.22
CA GLU A 77 -1.45 -2.47 5.43
C GLU A 77 -2.11 -3.83 5.72
N ILE A 78 -3.41 -3.95 5.43
CA ILE A 78 -4.19 -5.17 5.61
C ILE A 78 -4.78 -5.54 4.24
N PRO A 79 -4.37 -6.68 3.66
CA PRO A 79 -4.96 -7.20 2.42
C PRO A 79 -6.48 -7.33 2.53
N LYS A 80 -7.20 -7.02 1.46
CA LYS A 80 -8.67 -7.09 1.45
C LYS A 80 -9.20 -8.48 1.79
N ILE A 81 -8.53 -9.54 1.34
CA ILE A 81 -8.91 -10.92 1.65
C ILE A 81 -8.97 -11.19 3.17
N LEU A 82 -8.09 -10.58 3.96
CA LEU A 82 -8.11 -10.69 5.42
C LEU A 82 -9.21 -9.85 6.05
N LEU A 83 -9.58 -8.72 5.43
CA LEU A 83 -10.75 -7.94 5.85
C LEU A 83 -12.06 -8.70 5.55
N TYR A 84 -12.13 -9.41 4.42
CA TYR A 84 -13.27 -10.24 4.08
C TYR A 84 -13.46 -11.44 5.03
N CYS A 85 -12.37 -11.94 5.63
CA CYS A 85 -12.46 -12.90 6.74
C CYS A 85 -13.17 -12.35 7.99
N LEU A 86 -13.34 -11.03 8.11
CA LEU A 86 -14.09 -10.35 9.18
C LEU A 86 -15.44 -9.79 8.71
N ASP A 87 -15.84 -10.07 7.46
CA ASP A 87 -17.06 -9.50 6.90
C ASP A 87 -18.31 -10.06 7.59
N LYS A 88 -19.38 -9.26 7.60
CA LYS A 88 -20.69 -9.64 8.12
C LYS A 88 -21.47 -10.49 7.12
N ASP A 89 -21.14 -10.39 5.82
CA ASP A 89 -21.75 -11.26 4.81
C ASP A 89 -21.22 -12.70 4.96
N PRO A 90 -22.07 -13.69 5.30
CA PRO A 90 -21.65 -15.07 5.52
C PRO A 90 -21.09 -15.74 4.26
N TYR A 91 -21.52 -15.33 3.06
CA TYR A 91 -21.02 -15.89 1.81
C TYR A 91 -19.60 -15.41 1.53
N LEU A 92 -19.38 -14.10 1.63
CA LEU A 92 -18.07 -13.48 1.44
C LEU A 92 -17.08 -13.95 2.50
N HIS A 93 -17.50 -14.00 3.76
CA HIS A 93 -16.72 -14.53 4.88
C HIS A 93 -16.24 -15.96 4.64
N ARG A 94 -17.16 -16.87 4.28
CA ARG A 94 -16.83 -18.28 4.02
C ARG A 94 -15.89 -18.42 2.82
N SER A 95 -16.11 -17.64 1.76
CA SER A 95 -15.26 -17.66 0.56
C SER A 95 -13.85 -17.14 0.85
N ALA A 96 -13.74 -16.07 1.64
CA ALA A 96 -12.48 -15.50 2.08
C ALA A 96 -11.66 -16.47 2.92
N TRP A 97 -12.28 -17.13 3.92
CA TRP A 97 -11.60 -18.15 4.73
C TRP A 97 -11.16 -19.37 3.90
N LYS A 98 -12.01 -19.82 2.96
CA LYS A 98 -11.64 -20.92 2.04
C LYS A 98 -10.42 -20.56 1.20
N THR A 99 -10.40 -19.35 0.64
CA THR A 99 -9.29 -18.85 -0.18
C THR A 99 -8.04 -18.63 0.65
N PHE A 100 -8.19 -18.06 1.85
CA PHE A 100 -7.13 -17.86 2.82
C PHE A 100 -6.47 -19.18 3.19
N ARG A 101 -7.24 -20.22 3.55
CA ARG A 101 -6.68 -21.55 3.90
C ARG A 101 -5.87 -22.15 2.74
N LYS A 102 -6.37 -22.00 1.50
CA LYS A 102 -5.71 -22.51 0.29
C LYS A 102 -4.37 -21.82 0.00
N HIS A 103 -4.27 -20.51 0.28
CA HIS A 103 -3.10 -19.67 -0.03
C HIS A 103 -2.46 -19.05 1.22
N ARG A 104 -2.59 -19.72 2.38
CA ARG A 104 -2.31 -19.17 3.71
C ARG A 104 -0.89 -18.63 3.82
N GLU A 105 0.08 -19.42 3.38
CA GLU A 105 1.49 -19.08 3.50
C GLU A 105 1.81 -17.78 2.76
N GLU A 106 1.33 -17.62 1.52
CA GLU A 106 1.60 -16.42 0.73
C GLU A 106 0.92 -15.18 1.31
N ILE A 107 -0.34 -15.30 1.73
CA ILE A 107 -1.11 -14.18 2.28
C ILE A 107 -0.50 -13.71 3.60
N LEU A 108 -0.18 -14.65 4.51
CA LEU A 108 0.48 -14.33 5.78
C LEU A 108 1.89 -13.79 5.56
N PHE A 109 2.66 -14.38 4.65
CA PHE A 109 3.98 -13.89 4.31
C PHE A 109 3.93 -12.43 3.84
N HIS A 110 3.00 -12.10 2.94
CA HIS A 110 2.84 -10.73 2.46
C HIS A 110 2.44 -9.77 3.59
N PHE A 111 1.39 -10.12 4.34
CA PHE A 111 0.87 -9.32 5.44
C PHE A 111 1.94 -9.04 6.52
N PHE A 112 2.68 -10.06 6.94
CA PHE A 112 3.71 -9.90 7.96
C PHE A 112 4.99 -9.27 7.45
N THR A 113 5.36 -9.47 6.18
CA THR A 113 6.49 -8.75 5.58
C THR A 113 6.23 -7.25 5.58
N LEU A 114 4.99 -6.82 5.36
CA LEU A 114 4.57 -5.43 5.50
C LEU A 114 4.70 -4.94 6.96
N TRP A 115 4.20 -5.71 7.93
CA TRP A 115 4.14 -5.29 9.34
C TRP A 115 5.45 -5.37 10.12
N LYS A 116 6.21 -6.45 9.97
CA LYS A 116 7.38 -6.78 10.82
C LYS A 116 8.68 -7.01 10.03
N GLY A 117 8.65 -6.84 8.71
CA GLY A 117 9.79 -7.15 7.84
C GLY A 117 10.07 -8.65 7.70
N LYS A 118 11.23 -9.01 7.13
CA LYS A 118 11.55 -10.40 6.74
C LYS A 118 11.96 -11.32 7.90
N PHE A 119 12.16 -10.79 9.12
CA PHE A 119 12.86 -11.53 10.18
C PHE A 119 11.97 -12.41 11.08
N PHE A 120 10.64 -12.39 10.94
CA PHE A 120 9.72 -13.10 11.85
C PHE A 120 8.88 -14.23 11.21
N GLN A 121 9.33 -14.78 10.08
CA GLN A 121 8.50 -15.62 9.20
C GLN A 121 8.08 -16.98 9.81
N ARG A 122 8.89 -17.60 10.67
CA ARG A 122 8.63 -18.97 11.15
C ARG A 122 7.55 -19.06 12.24
N GLU A 123 7.53 -18.12 13.18
CA GLU A 123 6.54 -18.12 14.28
C GLU A 123 5.13 -17.76 13.79
N LEU A 124 5.04 -17.02 12.69
CA LEU A 124 3.78 -16.46 12.20
C LEU A 124 2.99 -17.41 11.28
N LEU A 125 3.65 -18.42 10.69
CA LEU A 125 2.99 -19.50 9.94
C LEU A 125 2.20 -20.46 10.85
N GLN A 126 2.43 -20.41 12.16
CA GLN A 126 1.76 -21.27 13.15
C GLN A 126 0.52 -20.61 13.79
N ILE A 127 0.21 -19.35 13.49
CA ILE A 127 -0.94 -18.62 14.05
C ILE A 127 -2.26 -19.32 13.71
N THR A 128 -3.09 -19.61 14.71
CA THR A 128 -4.42 -20.18 14.50
C THR A 128 -5.38 -19.16 13.88
N GLU A 129 -6.46 -19.63 13.28
CA GLU A 129 -7.47 -18.75 12.66
C GLU A 129 -8.14 -17.83 13.69
N GLU A 130 -8.38 -18.33 14.90
CA GLU A 130 -8.91 -17.54 16.02
C GLU A 130 -7.95 -16.42 16.41
N GLU A 131 -6.65 -16.75 16.58
CA GLU A 131 -5.64 -15.75 16.92
C GLU A 131 -5.47 -14.71 15.81
N LEU A 132 -5.52 -15.13 14.55
CA LEU A 132 -5.51 -14.22 13.40
C LEU A 132 -6.71 -13.29 13.42
N THR A 133 -7.91 -13.81 13.70
CA THR A 133 -9.16 -13.05 13.77
C THR A 133 -9.09 -11.99 14.87
N ILE A 134 -8.59 -12.34 16.05
CA ILE A 134 -8.41 -11.41 17.17
C ILE A 134 -7.46 -10.28 16.78
N ARG A 135 -6.29 -10.63 16.21
CA ARG A 135 -5.30 -9.63 15.77
C ARG A 135 -5.86 -8.72 14.68
N LEU A 136 -6.49 -9.29 13.64
CA LEU A 136 -7.09 -8.51 12.56
C LEU A 136 -8.20 -7.59 13.08
N THR A 137 -9.00 -8.04 14.04
CA THR A 137 -10.06 -7.22 14.65
C THR A 137 -9.46 -6.03 15.40
N GLN A 138 -8.41 -6.25 16.20
CA GLN A 138 -7.70 -5.17 16.90
C GLN A 138 -7.10 -4.14 15.93
N LEU A 139 -6.50 -4.61 14.83
CA LEU A 139 -5.93 -3.74 13.80
C LEU A 139 -7.01 -2.98 13.02
N THR A 140 -8.14 -3.63 12.76
CA THR A 140 -9.27 -3.02 12.03
C THR A 140 -10.03 -2.02 12.89
N GLN A 141 -10.17 -2.24 14.20
CA GLN A 141 -10.80 -1.28 15.12
C GLN A 141 -10.02 0.03 15.23
N ARG A 142 -8.69 -0.02 15.14
CA ARG A 142 -7.83 1.17 15.10
C ARG A 142 -7.72 1.81 13.72
N ARG A 143 -8.42 1.27 12.72
CA ARG A 143 -8.28 1.69 11.33
C ARG A 143 -9.07 2.97 11.07
N TYR A 144 -8.35 4.08 10.95
CA TYR A 144 -8.85 5.25 10.25
C TYR A 144 -9.15 4.90 8.78
N ASN A 145 -10.06 5.62 8.13
CA ASN A 145 -10.35 5.40 6.72
C ASN A 145 -9.19 5.88 5.82
N TRP A 146 -8.10 5.11 5.81
CA TRP A 146 -6.86 5.40 5.10
C TRP A 146 -7.08 5.53 3.60
N LYS A 147 -8.09 4.87 3.02
CA LYS A 147 -8.47 5.04 1.62
C LYS A 147 -8.93 6.48 1.34
N ARG A 148 -9.70 7.08 2.26
CA ARG A 148 -10.13 8.47 2.15
C ARG A 148 -8.97 9.43 2.40
N ILE A 149 -8.17 9.17 3.44
CA ILE A 149 -7.00 10.01 3.80
C ILE A 149 -5.97 10.02 2.67
N SER A 150 -5.64 8.85 2.12
CA SER A 150 -4.71 8.72 0.99
C SER A 150 -5.23 9.45 -0.26
N LEU A 151 -6.53 9.37 -0.56
CA LEU A 151 -7.12 10.11 -1.68
C LEU A 151 -6.90 11.62 -1.52
N PHE A 152 -7.20 12.18 -0.35
CA PHE A 152 -6.97 13.61 -0.09
C PHE A 152 -5.48 13.96 -0.17
N TYR A 153 -4.63 13.16 0.47
CA TYR A 153 -3.18 13.38 0.47
C TYR A 153 -2.58 13.38 -0.94
N PHE A 154 -2.86 12.35 -1.74
CA PHE A 154 -2.31 12.24 -3.10
C PHE A 154 -2.92 13.29 -4.05
N SER A 155 -4.18 13.69 -3.84
CA SER A 155 -4.77 14.82 -4.56
C SER A 155 -4.02 16.11 -4.27
N SER A 156 -3.77 16.43 -3.00
CA SER A 156 -3.00 17.62 -2.61
C SER A 156 -1.55 17.56 -3.11
N LEU A 157 -0.91 16.38 -3.03
CA LEU A 157 0.45 16.18 -3.54
C LEU A 157 0.53 16.41 -5.06
N SER A 158 -0.48 15.97 -5.82
CA SER A 158 -0.54 16.17 -7.26
C SER A 158 -0.59 17.66 -7.64
N LEU A 159 -1.37 18.46 -6.90
CA LEU A 159 -1.44 19.91 -7.08
C LEU A 159 -0.10 20.57 -6.74
N LEU A 160 0.56 20.13 -5.67
CA LEU A 160 1.88 20.62 -5.29
C LEU A 160 2.92 20.32 -6.38
N ILE A 161 2.91 19.12 -6.96
CA ILE A 161 3.80 18.75 -8.08
C ILE A 161 3.60 19.69 -9.27
N ILE A 162 2.35 19.91 -9.68
CA ILE A 162 2.02 20.82 -10.80
C ILE A 162 2.53 22.24 -10.51
N TYR A 163 2.35 22.71 -9.28
CA TYR A 163 2.82 24.04 -8.87
C TYR A 163 4.35 24.15 -8.90
N ILE A 164 5.07 23.16 -8.37
CA ILE A 164 6.55 23.14 -8.39
C ILE A 164 7.06 23.09 -9.83
N LEU A 165 6.46 22.27 -10.70
CA LEU A 165 6.84 22.20 -12.11
C LEU A 165 6.66 23.55 -12.82
N LYS A 166 5.57 24.27 -12.51
CA LYS A 166 5.34 25.62 -13.04
C LYS A 166 6.44 26.61 -12.60
N ILE A 167 6.89 26.55 -11.35
CA ILE A 167 7.99 27.40 -10.85
C ILE A 167 9.32 27.07 -11.50
N LEU A 168 9.57 25.78 -11.77
CA LEU A 168 10.84 25.35 -12.37
C LEU A 168 10.94 25.71 -13.85
N LEU A 169 9.83 25.66 -14.59
CA LEU A 169 9.75 25.92 -16.02
C LEU A 169 9.51 27.40 -16.38
N GLY A 170 9.01 28.20 -15.44
CA GLY A 170 8.85 29.65 -15.56
C GLY A 170 10.10 30.42 -15.15
#